data_AF-A0A2G6JK05-F1
#
_entry.id   AF-A0A2G6JK05-F1
#
_cell.length_a   1.000
_cell.length_b   1.000
_cell.length_c   1.000
_cell.angle_alpha   90.00
_cell.angle_beta   90.00
_cell.angle_gamma   90.00
#
_symmetry.space_group_name_H-M   'P 1'
#
loop_
_entity.id
_entity.type
_entity.pdbx_description
1 polymer ?
#
loop_
_entity_poly.entity_id
_entity_poly.type
_entity_poly.pdbx_seq_one_letter_code
_entity_poly.pdbx_strand_id
1 'polypeptide(L)'
;MLGGQFSARASAAMRRKPWCLEAGGFVMGASRSRSHAMHPLSFAFFPALAAMLAPPVLAQEDALRAKLGVVWEELAEESFQRQIGKLLSTKPGFAELYSALRAGPCYSKDVPRGWVEGVMRCEDGKERPYLVYVPKDYNPAQSYLLLMHLHGGVSRPQALTHEQLRQTRFYWGKQAEQHGFFHLIPSGQGGAEWWSRVGSHNVLAQIDRLRCSYKIDPNRVFSTGFSDGASGSFYLALTHPTRFAGFVPLNGHVAVARAGGLQVHLQGLVNKPLYVINTDKDSLYPAKSVSPFIAAMKGLGVDIDYTMVEGFGHEPSYLPKERPLIWSWIRKQKRQPHPERILWQGSGDAPARVHWLEVLGVDAGLKGAKFADPNPMMKPSRVRLGVQLDRAFAGPGCRLSLVTDASPAKAAGLKKGDVLLAMNGVEIKSMQTLRALLGRVNFGSTFTLRVARGEKILALKGEFPAVAAKPAFPRNKPFGSIEAKRQGNRVALRSSGISRVALLLSPEVFDFEKPLKLTVNGRDLREVKLQRDPRFLLEQAHRDQDPSMLYAARLELDLRGDK
;
A
#
# COMPACT_ATOMS: atom_id res chain seq x y z
N MET A 1 -12.39 -37.51 -47.86
CA MET A 1 -13.69 -37.16 -47.24
C MET A 1 -13.43 -36.00 -46.29
N LEU A 2 -13.72 -34.78 -46.73
CA LEU A 2 -14.79 -33.90 -46.18
C LEU A 2 -14.54 -33.56 -44.70
N GLY A 3 -14.34 -32.33 -44.22
CA GLY A 3 -14.34 -30.95 -44.74
C GLY A 3 -13.96 -30.10 -43.50
N GLY A 4 -13.13 -29.05 -43.58
CA GLY A 4 -13.45 -27.74 -44.13
C GLY A 4 -13.69 -26.74 -42.98
N GLN A 5 -12.82 -25.73 -42.82
CA GLN A 5 -13.22 -24.42 -42.28
C GLN A 5 -12.24 -23.30 -42.66
N PHE A 6 -12.87 -22.18 -43.02
CA PHE A 6 -12.40 -20.96 -43.65
C PHE A 6 -11.55 -20.04 -42.72
N SER A 7 -10.57 -19.34 -43.33
CA SER A 7 -10.41 -17.86 -43.41
C SER A 7 -11.09 -16.98 -42.33
N ALA A 8 -10.60 -15.80 -41.88
CA ALA A 8 -9.36 -15.02 -41.96
C ALA A 8 -9.64 -13.69 -41.21
N ARG A 9 -8.58 -13.01 -40.72
CA ARG A 9 -8.46 -11.57 -40.40
C ARG A 9 -9.26 -10.96 -39.23
N ALA A 10 -8.52 -10.37 -38.29
CA ALA A 10 -8.44 -8.92 -38.12
C ALA A 10 -7.29 -8.53 -37.17
N SER A 11 -6.24 -7.93 -37.75
CA SER A 11 -5.20 -7.21 -37.03
C SER A 11 -5.61 -5.73 -36.98
N ALA A 12 -5.64 -5.14 -35.79
CA ALA A 12 -5.89 -3.71 -35.61
C ALA A 12 -4.68 -3.07 -34.92
N ALA A 13 -3.72 -2.63 -35.74
CA ALA A 13 -2.64 -1.75 -35.36
C ALA A 13 -3.13 -0.28 -35.42
N MET A 14 -3.29 0.37 -34.27
CA MET A 14 -3.50 1.82 -34.22
C MET A 14 -2.16 2.55 -34.26
N ARG A 15 -1.82 3.08 -35.43
CA ARG A 15 -0.81 4.13 -35.62
C ARG A 15 -1.37 5.46 -35.11
N ARG A 16 -0.66 6.14 -34.21
CA ARG A 16 -0.86 7.58 -33.96
C ARG A 16 0.29 8.35 -34.62
N LYS A 17 -0.05 9.22 -35.59
CA LYS A 17 0.86 10.24 -36.13
C LYS A 17 0.99 11.40 -35.13
N PRO A 18 2.16 12.06 -35.02
CA PRO A 18 2.35 13.27 -34.23
C PRO A 18 1.94 14.53 -35.01
N TRP A 19 1.47 15.54 -34.29
CA TRP A 19 1.22 16.89 -34.80
C TRP A 19 2.53 17.69 -34.83
N CYS A 20 2.78 18.31 -35.98
CA CYS A 20 3.78 19.37 -36.18
C CYS A 20 3.19 20.72 -35.77
N LEU A 21 3.98 21.53 -35.06
CA LEU A 21 3.86 22.99 -35.01
C LEU A 21 5.29 23.55 -35.06
N GLU A 22 5.71 23.95 -36.26
CA GLU A 22 6.84 24.87 -36.47
C GLU A 22 6.26 26.28 -36.59
N ALA A 23 6.81 27.23 -35.84
CA ALA A 23 6.62 28.66 -36.07
C ALA A 23 7.97 29.34 -35.80
N GLY A 24 8.57 29.89 -36.85
CA GLY A 24 9.79 30.70 -36.79
C GLY A 24 10.03 31.42 -38.12
N GLY A 25 10.38 32.71 -38.05
CA GLY A 25 10.77 33.56 -39.20
C GLY A 25 9.87 34.79 -39.34
N PHE A 26 10.05 35.87 -38.57
CA PHE A 26 10.98 37.00 -38.78
C PHE A 26 10.86 37.70 -40.14
N VAL A 27 10.33 38.93 -40.14
CA VAL A 27 10.64 39.98 -41.14
C VAL A 27 10.72 41.34 -40.43
N MET A 28 11.81 42.05 -40.70
CA MET A 28 12.14 43.40 -40.25
C MET A 28 11.28 44.48 -40.90
N GLY A 29 11.05 45.58 -40.18
CA GLY A 29 10.61 46.86 -40.74
C GLY A 29 11.02 48.01 -39.82
N ALA A 30 11.98 48.82 -40.25
CA ALA A 30 12.52 49.98 -39.54
C ALA A 30 11.86 51.29 -40.01
N SER A 31 11.61 52.24 -39.10
CA SER A 31 11.72 53.71 -39.33
C SER A 31 11.53 54.44 -37.98
N ARG A 32 12.57 55.07 -37.44
CA ARG A 32 12.98 56.49 -37.52
C ARG A 32 12.18 57.49 -36.63
N SER A 33 12.90 57.98 -35.62
CA SER A 33 13.04 59.37 -35.13
C SER A 33 11.81 60.13 -34.59
N ARG A 34 11.91 60.70 -33.39
CA ARG A 34 12.46 62.04 -33.11
C ARG A 34 12.50 62.34 -31.60
N SER A 35 13.53 63.06 -31.21
CA SER A 35 13.78 63.67 -29.90
C SER A 35 12.85 64.85 -29.62
N HIS A 36 12.71 65.25 -28.35
CA HIS A 36 12.52 66.60 -27.76
C HIS A 36 12.04 66.38 -26.31
N ALA A 37 12.30 67.16 -25.28
CA ALA A 37 13.29 68.16 -24.89
C ALA A 37 13.07 68.32 -23.36
N MET A 38 14.13 68.53 -22.58
CA MET A 38 14.04 68.77 -21.14
C MET A 38 13.58 70.20 -20.83
N HIS A 39 12.78 70.37 -19.78
CA HIS A 39 12.85 71.55 -18.90
C HIS A 39 12.58 71.15 -17.43
N PRO A 40 13.25 71.79 -16.45
CA PRO A 40 13.21 71.43 -15.03
C PRO A 40 12.20 72.30 -14.26
N LEU A 41 11.68 71.85 -13.12
CA LEU A 41 11.12 72.73 -12.08
C LEU A 41 11.00 72.01 -10.72
N SER A 42 11.79 72.53 -9.77
CA SER A 42 11.55 72.82 -8.35
C SER A 42 10.94 71.81 -7.37
N PHE A 43 11.63 71.78 -6.22
CA PHE A 43 11.36 71.11 -4.94
C PHE A 43 9.94 71.37 -4.38
N ALA A 44 9.35 70.30 -3.85
CA ALA A 44 8.41 70.38 -2.72
C ALA A 44 8.73 69.24 -1.73
N PHE A 45 9.27 69.61 -0.56
CA PHE A 45 9.40 68.74 0.61
C PHE A 45 8.00 68.47 1.15
N PHE A 46 7.54 67.21 1.11
CA PHE A 46 6.39 66.73 1.89
C PHE A 46 6.92 65.91 3.08
N PRO A 47 6.36 66.04 4.29
CA PRO A 47 6.79 65.26 5.44
C PRO A 47 6.44 63.79 5.20
N ALA A 48 7.39 62.92 5.51
CA ALA A 48 7.21 61.47 5.47
C ALA A 48 6.10 61.06 6.45
N LEU A 49 4.90 60.82 5.93
CA LEU A 49 3.92 60.00 6.62
C LEU A 49 4.49 58.57 6.57
N ALA A 50 5.01 58.09 7.69
CA ALA A 50 5.42 56.70 7.83
C ALA A 50 4.17 55.82 7.69
N ALA A 51 3.85 55.42 6.45
CA ALA A 51 2.96 54.32 6.21
C ALA A 51 3.59 53.10 6.87
N MET A 52 2.95 52.57 7.91
CA MET A 52 3.23 51.22 8.37
C MET A 52 2.96 50.29 7.20
N LEU A 53 4.00 49.97 6.43
CA LEU A 53 3.95 48.94 5.41
C LEU A 53 3.59 47.66 6.16
N ALA A 54 2.36 47.19 5.97
CA ALA A 54 2.00 45.83 6.34
C ALA A 54 3.08 44.92 5.74
N PRO A 55 3.62 43.96 6.52
CA PRO A 55 4.64 43.06 5.99
C PRO A 55 4.12 42.43 4.69
N PRO A 56 4.98 42.25 3.67
CA PRO A 56 4.54 41.64 2.42
C PRO A 56 3.89 40.28 2.74
N VAL A 57 2.78 39.97 2.08
CA VAL A 57 1.93 38.78 2.32
C VAL A 57 2.78 37.49 2.46
N LEU A 58 3.85 37.37 1.68
CA LEU A 58 4.81 36.26 1.75
C LEU A 58 5.54 36.15 3.10
N ALA A 59 5.96 37.26 3.70
CA ALA A 59 6.63 37.27 5.01
C ALA A 59 5.66 36.90 6.16
N GLN A 60 4.38 37.24 6.01
CA GLN A 60 3.34 36.91 6.97
C GLN A 60 2.94 35.42 6.89
N GLU A 61 2.86 34.87 5.67
CA GLU A 61 2.69 33.43 5.45
C GLU A 61 3.89 32.62 5.97
N ASP A 62 5.13 33.06 5.75
CA ASP A 62 6.32 32.36 6.26
C ASP A 62 6.41 32.37 7.78
N ALA A 63 6.01 33.47 8.45
CA ALA A 63 5.92 33.53 9.91
C ALA A 63 4.84 32.60 10.48
N LEU A 64 3.68 32.48 9.82
CA LEU A 64 2.64 31.52 10.21
C LEU A 64 3.08 30.08 9.96
N ARG A 65 3.75 29.80 8.84
CA ARG A 65 4.31 28.48 8.53
C ARG A 65 5.34 28.03 9.57
N ALA A 66 6.19 28.95 10.04
CA ALA A 66 7.11 28.67 11.14
C ALA A 66 6.37 28.27 12.43
N LYS A 67 5.29 28.98 12.79
CA LYS A 67 4.44 28.63 13.94
C LYS A 67 3.72 27.29 13.78
N LEU A 68 3.39 26.91 12.54
CA LEU A 68 2.79 25.62 12.21
C LEU A 68 3.78 24.46 12.20
N GLY A 69 5.07 24.69 12.46
CA GLY A 69 6.07 23.62 12.66
C GLY A 69 5.60 22.56 13.65
N VAL A 70 4.90 22.98 14.72
CA VAL A 70 4.28 22.08 15.71
C VAL A 70 3.36 21.03 15.09
N VAL A 71 2.61 21.36 14.04
CA VAL A 71 1.70 20.42 13.37
C VAL A 71 2.47 19.26 12.74
N TRP A 72 3.71 19.49 12.33
CA TRP A 72 4.52 18.53 11.58
C TRP A 72 5.57 17.83 12.45
N GLU A 73 5.99 18.46 13.54
CA GLU A 73 7.17 18.06 14.32
C GLU A 73 6.83 17.55 15.73
N GLU A 74 5.74 18.04 16.34
CA GLU A 74 5.42 17.70 17.73
C GLU A 74 4.82 16.30 17.81
N LEU A 75 5.46 15.41 18.57
CA LEU A 75 5.00 14.03 18.70
C LEU A 75 4.17 13.80 19.96
N ALA A 76 4.25 14.71 20.95
CA ALA A 76 3.53 14.57 22.21
C ALA A 76 2.15 15.23 22.12
N GLU A 77 1.09 14.42 22.18
CA GLU A 77 -0.31 14.88 22.04
C GLU A 77 -0.65 16.04 22.99
N GLU A 78 -0.27 15.95 24.27
CA GLU A 78 -0.56 17.02 25.24
C GLU A 78 0.15 18.35 24.90
N SER A 79 1.38 18.26 24.39
CA SER A 79 2.15 19.43 23.95
C SER A 79 1.51 20.02 22.69
N PHE A 80 1.17 19.15 21.72
CA PHE A 80 0.48 19.52 20.49
C PHE A 80 -0.83 20.26 20.79
N GLN A 81 -1.70 19.68 21.61
CA GLN A 81 -2.99 20.28 21.98
C GLN A 81 -2.86 21.65 22.64
N ARG A 82 -1.88 21.79 23.53
CA ARG A 82 -1.57 23.07 24.20
C ARG A 82 -1.10 24.12 23.21
N GLN A 83 -0.21 23.75 22.29
CA GLN A 83 0.37 24.67 21.31
C GLN A 83 -0.66 25.11 20.25
N ILE A 84 -1.47 24.19 19.72
CA ILE A 84 -2.56 24.59 18.81
C ILE A 84 -3.63 25.43 19.53
N GLY A 85 -3.86 25.19 20.83
CA GLY A 85 -4.73 26.04 21.64
C GLY A 85 -4.24 27.49 21.71
N LYS A 86 -2.93 27.69 21.92
CA LYS A 86 -2.29 29.02 21.87
C LYS A 86 -2.34 29.64 20.47
N LEU A 87 -2.18 28.83 19.42
CA LEU A 87 -2.27 29.34 18.05
C LEU A 87 -3.70 29.83 17.75
N LEU A 88 -4.70 29.04 18.10
CA LEU A 88 -6.11 29.35 17.86
C LEU A 88 -6.62 30.53 18.69
N SER A 89 -6.06 30.79 19.87
CA SER A 89 -6.43 31.98 20.66
C SER A 89 -6.04 33.29 19.98
N THR A 90 -5.12 33.26 19.01
CA THR A 90 -4.80 34.42 18.15
C THR A 90 -5.83 34.67 17.05
N LYS A 91 -6.83 33.80 16.91
CA LYS A 91 -7.90 33.84 15.90
C LYS A 91 -7.37 34.00 14.46
N PRO A 92 -6.46 33.10 14.01
CA PRO A 92 -5.92 33.17 12.65
C PRO A 92 -7.04 33.04 11.60
N GLY A 93 -6.89 33.73 10.47
CA GLY A 93 -7.81 33.59 9.35
C GLY A 93 -7.81 32.16 8.81
N PHE A 94 -8.99 31.58 8.54
CA PHE A 94 -9.06 30.20 8.06
C PHE A 94 -8.32 30.01 6.73
N ALA A 95 -8.47 30.96 5.79
CA ALA A 95 -7.83 30.89 4.48
C ALA A 95 -6.30 30.89 4.59
N GLU A 96 -5.74 31.74 5.47
CA GLU A 96 -4.31 31.80 5.76
C GLU A 96 -3.82 30.49 6.40
N LEU A 97 -4.55 29.97 7.39
CA LEU A 97 -4.24 28.70 8.05
C LEU A 97 -4.23 27.54 7.06
N TYR A 98 -5.26 27.46 6.20
CA TYR A 98 -5.38 26.42 5.19
C TYR A 98 -4.28 26.54 4.13
N SER A 99 -3.99 27.75 3.63
CA SER A 99 -2.89 28.01 2.68
C SER A 99 -1.54 27.55 3.25
N ALA A 100 -1.24 27.96 4.48
CA ALA A 100 0.01 27.62 5.14
C ALA A 100 0.16 26.11 5.39
N LEU A 101 -0.91 25.41 5.79
CA LEU A 101 -0.91 23.96 5.90
C LEU A 101 -0.76 23.27 4.55
N ARG A 102 -1.37 23.80 3.48
CA ARG A 102 -1.27 23.24 2.11
C ARG A 102 0.14 23.36 1.55
N ALA A 103 0.86 24.43 1.87
CA ALA A 103 2.26 24.60 1.54
C ALA A 103 3.15 23.53 2.21
N GLY A 104 2.70 22.99 3.35
CA GLY A 104 3.38 21.96 4.12
C GLY A 104 4.59 22.49 4.90
N PRO A 105 5.33 21.60 5.56
CA PRO A 105 6.47 21.99 6.40
C PRO A 105 7.62 22.57 5.58
N CYS A 106 8.47 23.32 6.27
CA CYS A 106 9.73 23.81 5.73
C CYS A 106 10.80 22.72 5.92
N TYR A 107 11.50 22.36 4.85
CA TYR A 107 12.49 21.28 4.87
C TYR A 107 13.90 21.84 4.76
N SER A 108 14.81 21.34 5.61
CA SER A 108 16.22 21.72 5.58
C SER A 108 16.95 21.12 4.37
N LYS A 109 17.97 21.85 3.87
CA LYS A 109 18.96 21.32 2.93
C LYS A 109 20.03 20.50 3.64
N ASP A 110 20.26 20.77 4.92
CA ASP A 110 21.32 20.20 5.75
C ASP A 110 20.83 18.94 6.45
N VAL A 111 20.53 17.93 5.63
CA VAL A 111 20.03 16.62 6.07
C VAL A 111 20.93 15.51 5.52
N PRO A 112 21.03 14.35 6.18
CA PRO A 112 21.75 13.21 5.66
C PRO A 112 21.27 12.79 4.27
N ARG A 113 22.22 12.43 3.38
CA ARG A 113 21.94 12.02 1.99
C ARG A 113 22.64 10.71 1.66
N GLY A 114 22.28 10.09 0.54
CA GLY A 114 22.77 8.78 0.18
C GLY A 114 22.14 7.67 1.02
N TRP A 115 22.88 6.60 1.29
CA TRP A 115 22.39 5.50 2.12
C TRP A 115 22.52 5.86 3.60
N VAL A 116 21.37 6.08 4.24
CA VAL A 116 21.24 6.45 5.64
C VAL A 116 20.68 5.27 6.42
N GLU A 117 21.37 4.90 7.48
CA GLU A 117 20.91 3.92 8.46
C GLU A 117 20.02 4.59 9.50
N GLY A 118 18.96 3.91 9.91
CA GLY A 118 18.13 4.36 11.01
C GLY A 118 17.62 3.20 11.84
N VAL A 119 17.04 3.54 12.98
CA VAL A 119 16.39 2.61 13.89
C VAL A 119 15.05 3.21 14.30
N MET A 120 14.04 2.36 14.41
CA MET A 120 12.71 2.75 14.89
C MET A 120 12.34 1.91 16.11
N ARG A 121 11.99 2.57 17.21
CA ARG A 121 11.36 1.92 18.36
C ARG A 121 9.90 1.66 18.04
N CYS A 122 9.51 0.40 18.03
CA CYS A 122 8.18 -0.07 17.65
C CYS A 122 7.23 -0.14 18.86
N GLU A 123 5.94 -0.38 18.61
CA GLU A 123 4.91 -0.47 19.65
C GLU A 123 5.15 -1.56 20.69
N ASP A 124 5.91 -2.59 20.36
CA ASP A 124 6.32 -3.65 21.30
C ASP A 124 7.54 -3.26 22.15
N GLY A 125 7.94 -1.99 22.12
CA GLY A 125 9.08 -1.43 22.84
C GLY A 125 10.45 -1.76 22.24
N LYS A 126 10.51 -2.60 21.20
CA LYS A 126 11.77 -3.05 20.58
C LYS A 126 12.20 -2.13 19.45
N GLU A 127 13.51 -2.00 19.31
CA GLU A 127 14.13 -1.26 18.22
C GLU A 127 14.36 -2.15 16.99
N ARG A 128 14.05 -1.61 15.81
CA ARG A 128 14.25 -2.30 14.53
C ARG A 128 15.00 -1.42 13.54
N PRO A 129 16.06 -1.94 12.90
CA PRO A 129 16.77 -1.23 11.86
C PRO A 129 15.89 -0.91 10.64
N TYR A 130 16.23 0.17 9.95
CA TYR A 130 15.82 0.41 8.57
C TYR A 130 16.97 1.06 7.81
N LEU A 131 16.91 0.94 6.49
CA LEU A 131 17.85 1.56 5.57
C LEU A 131 17.06 2.43 4.59
N VAL A 132 17.49 3.67 4.37
CA VAL A 132 16.87 4.54 3.38
C VAL A 132 17.92 5.10 2.44
N TYR A 133 17.64 5.09 1.13
CA TYR A 133 18.37 5.92 0.18
C TYR A 133 17.66 7.26 0.06
N VAL A 134 18.42 8.33 0.26
CA VAL A 134 18.06 9.72 0.00
C VAL A 134 18.88 10.18 -1.22
N PRO A 135 18.27 10.80 -2.24
CA PRO A 135 19.02 11.33 -3.40
C PRO A 135 20.21 12.19 -2.98
N LYS A 136 21.38 11.99 -3.60
CA LYS A 136 22.62 12.72 -3.23
C LYS A 136 22.49 14.22 -3.48
N ASP A 137 21.75 14.57 -4.52
CA ASP A 137 21.39 15.92 -4.95
C ASP A 137 20.06 16.41 -4.32
N TYR A 138 19.60 15.78 -3.23
CA TYR A 138 18.36 16.17 -2.55
C TYR A 138 18.28 17.68 -2.34
N ASN A 139 17.15 18.22 -2.81
CA ASN A 139 16.81 19.63 -2.79
C ASN A 139 15.36 19.79 -2.30
N PRO A 140 15.11 20.42 -1.15
CA PRO A 140 13.78 20.58 -0.57
C PRO A 140 12.81 21.42 -1.42
N ALA A 141 13.30 22.12 -2.46
CA ALA A 141 12.45 22.79 -3.45
C ALA A 141 11.83 21.83 -4.47
N GLN A 142 12.28 20.57 -4.53
CA GLN A 142 11.75 19.53 -5.40
C GLN A 142 10.89 18.54 -4.60
N SER A 143 9.91 17.93 -5.28
CA SER A 143 9.03 16.90 -4.69
C SER A 143 9.45 15.51 -5.14
N TYR A 144 9.70 14.61 -4.19
CA TYR A 144 10.26 13.29 -4.47
C TYR A 144 9.25 12.15 -4.31
N LEU A 145 9.46 11.10 -5.09
CA LEU A 145 8.79 9.81 -4.93
C LEU A 145 9.46 9.04 -3.78
N LEU A 146 8.66 8.30 -3.01
CA LEU A 146 9.12 7.30 -2.05
C LEU A 146 8.68 5.90 -2.49
N LEU A 147 9.64 5.00 -2.67
CA LEU A 147 9.42 3.57 -2.86
C LEU A 147 9.82 2.82 -1.58
N MET A 148 8.83 2.28 -0.89
CA MET A 148 9.03 1.44 0.29
C MET A 148 9.10 -0.03 -0.12
N HIS A 149 10.23 -0.68 0.17
CA HIS A 149 10.50 -2.07 -0.21
C HIS A 149 10.53 -2.98 1.00
N LEU A 150 9.57 -3.90 1.09
CA LEU A 150 9.51 -4.94 2.12
C LEU A 150 10.31 -6.18 1.70
N HIS A 151 11.21 -6.65 2.55
CA HIS A 151 11.97 -7.87 2.29
C HIS A 151 11.17 -9.15 2.62
N GLY A 152 11.64 -10.30 2.12
CA GLY A 152 11.04 -11.61 2.36
C GLY A 152 11.49 -12.32 3.65
N GLY A 153 10.81 -13.42 3.98
CA GLY A 153 11.19 -14.33 5.08
C GLY A 153 11.06 -13.67 6.45
N VAL A 154 9.91 -13.08 6.76
CA VAL A 154 9.75 -12.28 8.00
C VAL A 154 9.42 -13.08 9.23
N SER A 155 9.10 -14.37 9.13
CA SER A 155 8.93 -15.24 10.31
C SER A 155 10.26 -15.62 10.99
N ARG A 156 11.36 -14.92 10.68
CA ARG A 156 12.66 -15.09 11.31
C ARG A 156 12.66 -14.57 12.76
N PRO A 157 13.44 -15.14 13.69
CA PRO A 157 13.39 -14.74 15.10
C PRO A 157 13.95 -13.34 15.37
N GLN A 158 14.94 -12.90 14.59
CA GLN A 158 15.63 -11.61 14.79
C GLN A 158 15.46 -10.70 13.57
N ALA A 159 15.37 -9.39 13.82
CA ALA A 159 15.43 -8.36 12.78
C ALA A 159 16.72 -8.49 11.96
N LEU A 160 16.64 -8.13 10.69
CA LEU A 160 17.83 -7.91 9.86
C LEU A 160 18.65 -6.75 10.41
N THR A 161 19.98 -6.92 10.41
CA THR A 161 20.95 -5.84 10.63
C THR A 161 21.01 -4.91 9.42
N HIS A 162 21.61 -3.72 9.56
CA HIS A 162 21.78 -2.81 8.41
C HIS A 162 22.64 -3.40 7.30
N GLU A 163 23.63 -4.23 7.61
CA GLU A 163 24.44 -4.94 6.61
C GLU A 163 23.56 -5.91 5.79
N GLN A 164 22.70 -6.67 6.45
CA GLN A 164 21.77 -7.58 5.77
C GLN A 164 20.74 -6.80 4.94
N LEU A 165 20.24 -5.66 5.44
CA LEU A 165 19.33 -4.80 4.68
C LEU A 165 19.97 -4.25 3.40
N ARG A 166 21.29 -4.00 3.37
CA ARG A 166 21.99 -3.56 2.15
C ARG A 166 21.91 -4.59 1.02
N GLN A 167 21.71 -5.87 1.31
CA GLN A 167 21.54 -6.89 0.27
C GLN A 167 20.25 -6.68 -0.53
N THR A 168 19.23 -6.07 0.07
CA THR A 168 17.96 -5.71 -0.58
C THR A 168 18.14 -4.58 -1.62
N ARG A 169 19.29 -3.89 -1.65
CA ARG A 169 19.62 -2.92 -2.71
C ARG A 169 19.62 -3.52 -4.10
N PHE A 170 19.77 -4.85 -4.23
CA PHE A 170 19.66 -5.55 -5.50
C PHE A 170 18.35 -5.26 -6.25
N TYR A 171 17.24 -5.02 -5.54
CA TYR A 171 15.93 -4.84 -6.18
C TYR A 171 15.81 -3.48 -6.87
N TRP A 172 16.10 -2.39 -6.14
CA TRP A 172 15.85 -1.02 -6.60
C TRP A 172 16.97 -0.02 -6.26
N GLY A 173 18.05 -0.43 -5.58
CA GLY A 173 19.08 0.50 -5.11
C GLY A 173 19.76 1.27 -6.25
N LYS A 174 20.14 0.56 -7.33
CA LYS A 174 20.71 1.21 -8.53
C LYS A 174 19.69 2.16 -9.20
N GLN A 175 18.42 1.76 -9.27
CA GLN A 175 17.36 2.58 -9.86
C GLN A 175 17.09 3.84 -9.01
N ALA A 176 17.14 3.72 -7.68
CA ALA A 176 17.00 4.84 -6.77
C ALA A 176 18.11 5.86 -6.96
N GLU A 177 19.36 5.39 -7.06
CA GLU A 177 20.53 6.21 -7.35
C GLU A 177 20.48 6.86 -8.73
N GLN A 178 20.01 6.14 -9.76
CA GLN A 178 19.94 6.63 -11.14
C GLN A 178 18.77 7.58 -11.41
N HIS A 179 17.64 7.39 -10.75
CA HIS A 179 16.41 8.13 -11.01
C HIS A 179 16.06 9.14 -9.92
N GLY A 180 16.82 9.19 -8.83
CA GLY A 180 16.67 10.18 -7.77
C GLY A 180 15.35 10.04 -6.99
N PHE A 181 15.03 8.84 -6.50
CA PHE A 181 13.86 8.63 -5.61
C PHE A 181 14.27 8.07 -4.26
N PHE A 182 13.45 8.30 -3.23
CA PHE A 182 13.68 7.74 -1.90
C PHE A 182 13.38 6.24 -1.89
N HIS A 183 14.29 5.43 -1.39
CA HIS A 183 14.10 3.98 -1.28
C HIS A 183 14.22 3.53 0.17
N LEU A 184 13.08 3.28 0.82
CA LEU A 184 13.01 2.85 2.22
C LEU A 184 12.93 1.33 2.32
N ILE A 185 13.78 0.73 3.15
CA ILE A 185 13.88 -0.71 3.39
C ILE A 185 13.79 -0.96 4.90
N PRO A 186 12.58 -1.22 5.44
CA PRO A 186 12.41 -1.56 6.85
C PRO A 186 12.86 -3.00 7.16
N SER A 187 13.23 -3.26 8.41
CA SER A 187 13.50 -4.61 8.92
C SER A 187 12.26 -5.26 9.56
N GLY A 188 12.00 -6.50 9.19
CA GLY A 188 10.87 -7.31 9.65
C GLY A 188 11.33 -8.62 10.29
N GLN A 189 10.56 -9.10 11.26
CA GLN A 189 10.85 -10.32 12.03
C GLN A 189 9.57 -10.91 12.64
N GLY A 190 9.68 -12.10 13.22
CA GLY A 190 8.62 -12.76 13.97
C GLY A 190 8.11 -11.87 15.12
N GLY A 191 6.79 -11.78 15.25
CA GLY A 191 6.10 -10.85 16.16
C GLY A 191 5.94 -9.44 15.59
N ALA A 192 6.62 -9.11 14.49
CA ALA A 192 6.50 -7.85 13.75
C ALA A 192 6.49 -8.11 12.24
N GLU A 193 5.82 -9.19 11.82
CA GLU A 193 5.62 -9.50 10.41
C GLU A 193 4.83 -8.37 9.74
N TRP A 194 4.94 -8.23 8.42
CA TRP A 194 4.28 -7.15 7.68
C TRP A 194 2.75 -7.12 7.83
N TRP A 195 2.16 -8.26 8.16
CA TRP A 195 0.73 -8.42 8.43
C TRP A 195 0.37 -8.36 9.92
N SER A 196 1.31 -8.03 10.81
CA SER A 196 1.00 -7.77 12.22
C SER A 196 0.79 -6.27 12.47
N ARG A 197 0.12 -5.92 13.58
CA ARG A 197 -0.03 -4.52 14.01
C ARG A 197 1.34 -3.85 14.19
N VAL A 198 2.23 -4.49 14.94
CA VAL A 198 3.59 -4.00 15.20
C VAL A 198 4.36 -3.79 13.90
N GLY A 199 4.34 -4.76 12.97
CA GLY A 199 5.08 -4.67 11.73
C GLY A 199 4.52 -3.62 10.77
N SER A 200 3.20 -3.62 10.55
CA SER A 200 2.56 -2.63 9.67
C SER A 200 2.68 -1.19 10.21
N HIS A 201 2.47 -0.98 11.51
CA HIS A 201 2.63 0.35 12.12
C HIS A 201 4.09 0.82 12.12
N ASN A 202 5.07 -0.05 12.35
CA ASN A 202 6.49 0.30 12.23
C ASN A 202 6.81 0.89 10.85
N VAL A 203 6.32 0.23 9.80
CA VAL A 203 6.52 0.68 8.41
C VAL A 203 5.88 2.04 8.15
N LEU A 204 4.63 2.23 8.59
CA LEU A 204 3.93 3.50 8.43
C LEU A 204 4.58 4.64 9.22
N ALA A 205 5.07 4.36 10.44
CA ALA A 205 5.78 5.33 11.26
C ALA A 205 7.11 5.77 10.63
N GLN A 206 7.80 4.88 9.93
CA GLN A 206 9.02 5.24 9.18
C GLN A 206 8.72 6.15 7.99
N ILE A 207 7.60 5.93 7.29
CA ILE A 207 7.14 6.84 6.23
C ILE A 207 6.85 8.23 6.82
N ASP A 208 6.16 8.31 7.96
CA ASP A 208 5.85 9.58 8.61
C ASP A 208 7.13 10.29 9.06
N ARG A 209 8.06 9.59 9.71
CA ARG A 209 9.37 10.15 10.09
C ARG A 209 10.13 10.73 8.90
N LEU A 210 10.15 10.02 7.77
CA LEU A 210 10.80 10.54 6.55
C LEU A 210 10.09 11.78 6.01
N ARG A 211 8.76 11.85 6.08
CA ARG A 211 7.98 13.01 5.61
C ARG A 211 8.08 14.22 6.51
N CYS A 212 8.43 14.04 7.79
CA CYS A 212 8.79 15.13 8.70
C CYS A 212 10.18 15.70 8.34
N SER A 213 11.15 14.85 7.98
CA SER A 213 12.54 15.29 7.73
C SER A 213 12.85 15.65 6.28
N TYR A 214 12.11 15.12 5.31
CA TYR A 214 12.40 15.26 3.88
C TYR A 214 11.15 15.60 3.05
N LYS A 215 11.33 16.39 1.99
CA LYS A 215 10.27 16.74 1.03
C LYS A 215 9.90 15.54 0.17
N ILE A 216 8.94 14.74 0.64
CA ILE A 216 8.38 13.60 -0.10
C ILE A 216 6.96 13.98 -0.55
N ASP A 217 6.63 13.72 -1.81
CA ASP A 217 5.27 13.90 -2.31
C ASP A 217 4.35 12.83 -1.71
N PRO A 218 3.37 13.20 -0.86
CA PRO A 218 2.46 12.23 -0.24
C PRO A 218 1.59 11.51 -1.26
N ASN A 219 1.47 12.03 -2.48
CA ASN A 219 0.74 11.38 -3.57
C ASN A 219 1.62 10.50 -4.46
N ARG A 220 2.90 10.33 -4.10
CA ARG A 220 3.87 9.45 -4.79
C ARG A 220 4.63 8.57 -3.80
N VAL A 221 3.90 8.00 -2.83
CA VAL A 221 4.40 6.95 -1.94
C VAL A 221 3.92 5.60 -2.45
N PHE A 222 4.86 4.67 -2.70
CA PHE A 222 4.59 3.34 -3.25
C PHE A 222 5.06 2.26 -2.31
N SER A 223 4.35 1.14 -2.29
CA SER A 223 4.76 -0.07 -1.58
C SER A 223 5.15 -1.15 -2.58
N THR A 224 6.30 -1.78 -2.38
CA THR A 224 6.76 -2.95 -3.12
C THR A 224 7.37 -3.94 -2.14
N GLY A 225 7.63 -5.14 -2.62
CA GLY A 225 8.38 -6.13 -1.87
C GLY A 225 8.47 -7.43 -2.63
N PHE A 226 9.21 -8.37 -2.06
CA PHE A 226 9.41 -9.69 -2.65
C PHE A 226 9.04 -10.81 -1.67
N SER A 227 8.43 -11.89 -2.14
CA SER A 227 8.01 -13.03 -1.30
C SER A 227 7.07 -12.58 -0.17
N ASP A 228 7.40 -12.83 1.09
CA ASP A 228 6.62 -12.28 2.23
C ASP A 228 6.49 -10.75 2.16
N GLY A 229 7.49 -10.03 1.64
CA GLY A 229 7.42 -8.60 1.44
C GLY A 229 6.37 -8.18 0.41
N ALA A 230 6.22 -8.96 -0.67
CA ALA A 230 5.14 -8.77 -1.63
C ALA A 230 3.77 -9.05 -1.01
N SER A 231 3.68 -10.11 -0.19
CA SER A 231 2.49 -10.40 0.62
C SER A 231 2.18 -9.29 1.62
N GLY A 232 3.21 -8.67 2.22
CA GLY A 232 3.09 -7.48 3.06
C GLY A 232 2.60 -6.25 2.29
N SER A 233 3.04 -6.09 1.04
CA SER A 233 2.54 -5.04 0.15
C SER A 233 1.05 -5.21 -0.15
N PHE A 234 0.61 -6.44 -0.44
CA PHE A 234 -0.83 -6.76 -0.52
C PHE A 234 -1.56 -6.48 0.79
N TYR A 235 -1.01 -6.86 1.94
CA TYR A 235 -1.61 -6.60 3.24
C TYR A 235 -1.83 -5.10 3.48
N LEU A 236 -0.81 -4.27 3.22
CA LEU A 236 -0.92 -2.81 3.33
C LEU A 236 -1.95 -2.24 2.34
N ALA A 237 -2.04 -2.79 1.12
CA ALA A 237 -3.06 -2.40 0.16
C ALA A 237 -4.48 -2.67 0.69
N LEU A 238 -4.67 -3.79 1.38
CA LEU A 238 -5.96 -4.23 1.89
C LEU A 238 -6.37 -3.52 3.20
N THR A 239 -5.40 -3.03 3.98
CA THR A 239 -5.63 -2.55 5.36
C THR A 239 -5.30 -1.08 5.55
N HIS A 240 -4.32 -0.54 4.82
CA HIS A 240 -3.86 0.85 4.94
C HIS A 240 -3.76 1.54 3.57
N PRO A 241 -4.76 1.42 2.67
CA PRO A 241 -4.65 1.87 1.30
C PRO A 241 -4.41 3.38 1.17
N THR A 242 -5.03 4.19 2.05
CA THR A 242 -5.12 5.66 1.93
C THR A 242 -3.78 6.36 1.72
N ARG A 243 -2.67 5.82 2.25
CA ARG A 243 -1.35 6.46 2.24
C ARG A 243 -0.55 6.23 0.96
N PHE A 244 -0.99 5.34 0.08
CA PHE A 244 -0.20 4.88 -1.05
C PHE A 244 -0.81 5.30 -2.40
N ALA A 245 0.07 5.63 -3.34
CA ALA A 245 -0.23 5.89 -4.74
C ALA A 245 -0.39 4.60 -5.56
N GLY A 246 0.23 3.49 -5.13
CA GLY A 246 0.11 2.19 -5.78
C GLY A 246 0.98 1.12 -5.11
N PHE A 247 0.77 -0.13 -5.52
CA PHE A 247 1.41 -1.30 -4.94
C PHE A 247 2.07 -2.17 -6.02
N VAL A 248 3.30 -2.65 -5.75
CA VAL A 248 4.08 -3.47 -6.68
C VAL A 248 4.56 -4.75 -5.99
N PRO A 249 3.68 -5.73 -5.75
CA PRO A 249 4.06 -7.01 -5.15
C PRO A 249 4.76 -7.92 -6.18
N LEU A 250 5.94 -8.42 -5.83
CA LEU A 250 6.77 -9.31 -6.65
C LEU A 250 6.84 -10.72 -6.04
N ASN A 251 6.27 -11.72 -6.71
CA ASN A 251 6.21 -13.12 -6.23
C ASN A 251 5.64 -13.23 -4.80
N GLY A 252 4.51 -12.59 -4.53
CA GLY A 252 3.79 -12.66 -3.24
C GLY A 252 2.42 -13.33 -3.37
N HIS A 253 1.68 -13.41 -2.27
CA HIS A 253 0.35 -14.03 -2.26
C HIS A 253 -0.65 -13.29 -1.35
N VAL A 254 -1.77 -12.86 -1.95
CA VAL A 254 -2.83 -12.07 -1.26
C VAL A 254 -3.38 -12.77 -0.01
N ALA A 255 -3.62 -14.07 -0.08
CA ALA A 255 -4.13 -14.87 1.04
C ALA A 255 -3.27 -14.86 2.31
N VAL A 256 -1.99 -14.47 2.25
CA VAL A 256 -1.13 -14.33 3.45
C VAL A 256 -1.70 -13.28 4.40
N ALA A 257 -2.46 -12.30 3.90
CA ALA A 257 -3.10 -11.27 4.73
C ALA A 257 -3.97 -11.84 5.87
N ARG A 258 -4.51 -13.06 5.71
CA ARG A 258 -5.29 -13.75 6.77
C ARG A 258 -4.46 -14.08 8.01
N ALA A 259 -3.14 -14.13 7.90
CA ALA A 259 -2.24 -14.39 9.03
C ALA A 259 -2.17 -13.21 10.00
N GLY A 260 -2.64 -12.02 9.59
CA GLY A 260 -2.68 -10.82 10.44
C GLY A 260 -3.80 -10.76 11.47
N GLY A 261 -4.67 -11.78 11.53
CA GLY A 261 -5.79 -11.84 12.48
C GLY A 261 -6.99 -10.94 12.14
N LEU A 262 -6.83 -10.00 11.21
CA LEU A 262 -7.92 -9.20 10.67
C LEU A 262 -8.79 -10.00 9.68
N GLN A 263 -10.09 -9.72 9.69
CA GLN A 263 -10.99 -10.20 8.64
C GLN A 263 -10.88 -9.33 7.40
N VAL A 264 -10.09 -9.81 6.44
CA VAL A 264 -9.71 -9.06 5.23
C VAL A 264 -10.76 -9.18 4.13
N HIS A 265 -11.01 -8.07 3.44
CA HIS A 265 -11.90 -7.94 2.28
C HIS A 265 -11.17 -7.25 1.13
N LEU A 266 -11.41 -7.67 -0.11
CA LEU A 266 -10.73 -7.13 -1.31
C LEU A 266 -11.23 -5.74 -1.72
N GLN A 267 -12.40 -5.35 -1.23
CA GLN A 267 -13.17 -4.16 -1.58
C GLN A 267 -12.45 -2.87 -1.22
N GLY A 268 -11.59 -2.89 -0.19
CA GLY A 268 -10.77 -1.74 0.22
C GLY A 268 -9.71 -1.33 -0.82
N LEU A 269 -9.48 -2.13 -1.87
CA LEU A 269 -8.52 -1.84 -2.94
C LEU A 269 -9.07 -0.89 -4.01
N VAL A 270 -10.37 -0.55 -3.98
CA VAL A 270 -10.92 0.43 -4.92
C VAL A 270 -10.15 1.75 -4.78
N ASN A 271 -9.72 2.33 -5.90
CA ASN A 271 -8.81 3.49 -6.02
C ASN A 271 -7.33 3.23 -5.71
N LYS A 272 -6.87 1.98 -5.64
CA LYS A 272 -5.46 1.67 -5.43
C LYS A 272 -4.92 0.81 -6.58
N PRO A 273 -4.16 1.39 -7.51
CA PRO A 273 -3.65 0.63 -8.64
C PRO A 273 -2.54 -0.33 -8.19
N LEU A 274 -2.49 -1.51 -8.81
CA LEU A 274 -1.48 -2.54 -8.54
C LEU A 274 -0.73 -2.95 -9.81
N TYR A 275 0.58 -3.13 -9.69
CA TYR A 275 1.41 -3.82 -10.69
C TYR A 275 1.92 -5.13 -10.08
N VAL A 276 1.28 -6.24 -10.40
CA VAL A 276 1.53 -7.54 -9.77
C VAL A 276 2.37 -8.41 -10.69
N ILE A 277 3.44 -9.00 -10.16
CA ILE A 277 4.19 -10.06 -10.85
C ILE A 277 4.17 -11.34 -10.01
N ASN A 278 3.87 -12.46 -10.66
CA ASN A 278 4.15 -13.80 -10.15
C ASN A 278 4.76 -14.65 -11.27
N THR A 279 5.64 -15.58 -10.92
CA THR A 279 6.23 -16.52 -11.88
C THR A 279 5.46 -17.85 -11.92
N ASP A 280 5.52 -18.55 -13.05
CA ASP A 280 4.77 -19.79 -13.31
C ASP A 280 5.33 -21.01 -12.56
N LYS A 281 6.66 -21.11 -12.44
CA LYS A 281 7.38 -22.19 -11.74
C LYS A 281 7.69 -21.85 -10.28
N ASP A 282 7.16 -20.74 -9.74
CA ASP A 282 7.30 -20.42 -8.33
C ASP A 282 6.76 -21.55 -7.48
N SER A 283 7.62 -22.10 -6.63
CA SER A 283 7.24 -23.19 -5.78
C SER A 283 6.33 -22.69 -4.62
N LEU A 284 6.57 -21.49 -4.09
CA LEU A 284 5.85 -20.91 -2.94
C LEU A 284 4.62 -20.12 -3.41
N TYR A 285 4.90 -19.17 -4.30
CA TYR A 285 4.12 -18.11 -4.92
C TYR A 285 3.43 -18.35 -6.29
N PRO A 286 3.07 -19.56 -6.76
CA PRO A 286 2.82 -19.78 -8.19
C PRO A 286 1.69 -18.91 -8.74
N ALA A 287 1.90 -18.35 -9.93
CA ALA A 287 0.93 -17.49 -10.62
C ALA A 287 -0.52 -18.04 -10.61
N LYS A 288 -0.68 -19.36 -10.80
CA LYS A 288 -1.98 -20.04 -10.76
C LYS A 288 -2.73 -19.92 -9.43
N SER A 289 -2.04 -19.79 -8.29
CA SER A 289 -2.70 -19.64 -6.98
C SER A 289 -3.11 -18.20 -6.69
N VAL A 290 -2.48 -17.22 -7.36
CA VAL A 290 -2.77 -15.79 -7.22
C VAL A 290 -3.80 -15.31 -8.24
N SER A 291 -3.83 -15.90 -9.43
CA SER A 291 -4.73 -15.53 -10.54
C SER A 291 -6.22 -15.41 -10.15
N PRO A 292 -6.81 -16.29 -9.30
CA PRO A 292 -8.20 -16.12 -8.85
C PRO A 292 -8.43 -14.83 -8.04
N PHE A 293 -7.44 -14.37 -7.27
CA PHE A 293 -7.51 -13.09 -6.57
C PHE A 293 -7.42 -11.92 -7.54
N ILE A 294 -6.54 -12.01 -8.54
CA ILE A 294 -6.43 -10.99 -9.59
C ILE A 294 -7.76 -10.83 -10.33
N ALA A 295 -8.39 -11.94 -10.72
CA ALA A 295 -9.70 -11.92 -11.36
C ALA A 295 -10.78 -11.30 -10.45
N ALA A 296 -10.82 -11.69 -9.16
CA ALA A 296 -11.73 -11.13 -8.17
C ALA A 296 -11.56 -9.61 -8.00
N MET A 297 -10.31 -9.12 -7.90
CA MET A 297 -10.03 -7.70 -7.75
C MET A 297 -10.35 -6.92 -9.03
N LYS A 298 -10.02 -7.45 -10.22
CA LYS A 298 -10.45 -6.86 -11.51
C LYS A 298 -11.97 -6.78 -11.63
N GLY A 299 -12.69 -7.80 -11.16
CA GLY A 299 -14.15 -7.81 -11.12
C GLY A 299 -14.77 -6.73 -10.21
N LEU A 300 -14.03 -6.26 -9.20
CA LEU A 300 -14.41 -5.11 -8.37
C LEU A 300 -14.11 -3.75 -9.04
N GLY A 301 -13.44 -3.75 -10.19
CA GLY A 301 -12.97 -2.54 -10.87
C GLY A 301 -11.66 -1.99 -10.28
N VAL A 302 -10.87 -2.81 -9.60
CA VAL A 302 -9.51 -2.42 -9.19
C VAL A 302 -8.61 -2.36 -10.43
N ASP A 303 -7.86 -1.27 -10.57
CA ASP A 303 -6.86 -1.11 -11.63
C ASP A 303 -5.65 -2.01 -11.38
N ILE A 304 -5.47 -3.05 -12.19
CA ILE A 304 -4.43 -4.06 -12.00
C ILE A 304 -3.76 -4.41 -13.31
N ASP A 305 -2.47 -4.08 -13.37
CA ASP A 305 -1.52 -4.66 -14.32
C ASP A 305 -0.94 -5.93 -13.71
N TYR A 306 -1.31 -7.09 -14.25
CA TYR A 306 -0.83 -8.39 -13.78
C TYR A 306 0.00 -9.06 -14.86
N THR A 307 1.24 -9.42 -14.51
CA THR A 307 2.17 -10.12 -15.38
C THR A 307 2.54 -11.47 -14.78
N MET A 308 2.25 -12.54 -15.51
CA MET A 308 2.82 -13.86 -15.24
C MET A 308 4.11 -13.99 -16.03
N VAL A 309 5.23 -14.21 -15.34
CA VAL A 309 6.53 -14.39 -16.01
C VAL A 309 6.84 -15.89 -16.12
N GLU A 310 7.02 -16.38 -17.34
CA GLU A 310 7.22 -17.80 -17.64
C GLU A 310 8.69 -18.24 -17.49
N GLY A 311 8.88 -19.47 -17.00
CA GLY A 311 10.18 -20.12 -16.93
C GLY A 311 10.96 -19.89 -15.64
N PHE A 312 10.47 -19.07 -14.72
CA PHE A 312 11.20 -18.65 -13.51
C PHE A 312 10.61 -19.27 -12.24
N GLY A 313 11.49 -19.65 -11.31
CA GLY A 313 11.12 -20.13 -9.99
C GLY A 313 10.78 -19.00 -9.03
N HIS A 314 10.96 -19.22 -7.73
CA HIS A 314 10.66 -18.20 -6.72
C HIS A 314 11.65 -17.03 -6.78
N GLU A 315 12.87 -17.25 -7.26
CA GLU A 315 13.99 -16.31 -7.31
C GLU A 315 13.74 -15.06 -8.20
N PRO A 316 14.35 -13.90 -7.86
CA PRO A 316 14.06 -12.63 -8.53
C PRO A 316 14.86 -12.42 -9.83
N SER A 317 15.36 -13.47 -10.48
CA SER A 317 16.26 -13.35 -11.66
C SER A 317 15.56 -12.79 -12.91
N TYR A 318 14.23 -12.78 -12.94
CA TYR A 318 13.43 -12.12 -13.97
C TYR A 318 13.46 -10.59 -13.87
N LEU A 319 13.73 -10.06 -12.68
CA LEU A 319 13.52 -8.65 -12.35
C LEU A 319 14.28 -7.65 -13.25
N PRO A 320 15.52 -7.89 -13.70
CA PRO A 320 16.20 -6.96 -14.61
C PRO A 320 15.41 -6.63 -15.88
N LYS A 321 14.61 -7.58 -16.41
CA LYS A 321 13.75 -7.36 -17.59
C LYS A 321 12.48 -6.58 -17.24
N GLU A 322 11.94 -6.79 -16.04
CA GLU A 322 10.68 -6.18 -15.60
C GLU A 322 10.85 -4.77 -15.01
N ARG A 323 12.01 -4.44 -14.41
CA ARG A 323 12.25 -3.13 -13.75
C ARG A 323 11.89 -1.92 -14.63
N PRO A 324 12.27 -1.84 -15.92
CA PRO A 324 11.92 -0.69 -16.75
C PRO A 324 10.41 -0.51 -16.93
N LEU A 325 9.66 -1.61 -17.06
CA LEU A 325 8.20 -1.60 -17.21
C LEU A 325 7.52 -1.14 -15.93
N ILE A 326 7.92 -1.72 -14.80
CA ILE A 326 7.46 -1.32 -13.47
C ILE A 326 7.75 0.15 -13.22
N TRP A 327 8.97 0.62 -13.54
CA TRP A 327 9.34 2.02 -13.35
C TRP A 327 8.51 2.97 -14.21
N SER A 328 8.26 2.61 -15.47
CA SER A 328 7.36 3.35 -16.37
C SER A 328 5.95 3.45 -15.78
N TRP A 329 5.45 2.37 -15.18
CA TRP A 329 4.17 2.36 -14.49
C TRP A 329 4.18 3.27 -13.25
N ILE A 330 5.15 3.09 -12.33
CA ILE A 330 5.29 3.89 -11.10
C ILE A 330 5.30 5.39 -11.40
N ARG A 331 5.99 5.82 -12.47
CA ARG A 331 6.06 7.24 -12.87
C ARG A 331 4.72 7.83 -13.32
N LYS A 332 3.81 7.02 -13.85
CA LYS A 332 2.47 7.46 -14.30
C LYS A 332 1.47 7.54 -13.15
N GLN A 333 1.72 6.80 -12.08
CA GLN A 333 0.80 6.74 -10.95
C GLN A 333 0.93 7.97 -10.05
N LYS A 334 -0.22 8.50 -9.64
CA LYS A 334 -0.35 9.52 -8.60
C LYS A 334 -1.59 9.21 -7.80
N ARG A 335 -1.48 9.24 -6.47
CA ARG A 335 -2.63 9.04 -5.59
C ARG A 335 -3.66 10.15 -5.80
N GLN A 336 -4.94 9.78 -5.80
CA GLN A 336 -6.05 10.72 -5.65
C GLN A 336 -6.36 10.88 -4.16
N PRO A 337 -6.06 12.04 -3.52
CA PRO A 337 -6.28 12.21 -2.09
C PRO A 337 -7.78 12.20 -1.72
N HIS A 338 -8.61 12.75 -2.60
CA HIS A 338 -10.05 12.88 -2.42
C HIS A 338 -10.84 12.17 -3.55
N PRO A 339 -10.81 10.82 -3.63
CA PRO A 339 -11.46 10.09 -4.71
C PRO A 339 -12.97 10.31 -4.70
N GLU A 340 -13.61 10.34 -5.86
CA GLU A 340 -15.07 10.52 -5.97
C GLU A 340 -15.86 9.31 -5.49
N ARG A 341 -15.27 8.12 -5.51
CA ARG A 341 -15.90 6.88 -5.08
C ARG A 341 -15.02 6.19 -4.07
N ILE A 342 -15.57 5.78 -2.94
CA ILE A 342 -14.91 4.96 -1.93
C ILE A 342 -15.74 3.70 -1.74
N LEU A 343 -15.07 2.55 -1.62
CA LEU A 343 -15.69 1.30 -1.20
C LEU A 343 -14.92 0.76 -0.01
N TRP A 344 -15.65 0.38 1.03
CA TRP A 344 -15.11 -0.24 2.23
C TRP A 344 -15.94 -1.43 2.63
N GLN A 345 -15.28 -2.48 3.12
CA GLN A 345 -15.92 -3.61 3.76
C GLN A 345 -15.01 -4.15 4.86
N GLY A 346 -15.56 -4.38 6.04
CA GLY A 346 -14.76 -4.71 7.22
C GLY A 346 -15.60 -5.05 8.45
N SER A 347 -14.96 -5.72 9.40
CA SER A 347 -15.46 -5.92 10.76
C SER A 347 -15.13 -4.70 11.63
N GLY A 348 -15.67 -4.64 12.85
CA GLY A 348 -15.47 -3.49 13.75
C GLY A 348 -14.02 -3.25 14.20
N ASP A 349 -13.14 -4.25 14.05
CA ASP A 349 -11.70 -4.17 14.32
C ASP A 349 -10.85 -3.87 13.07
N ALA A 350 -11.48 -3.76 11.89
CA ALA A 350 -10.77 -3.39 10.67
C ALA A 350 -10.38 -1.89 10.72
N PRO A 351 -9.32 -1.48 10.00
CA PRO A 351 -9.00 -0.07 9.84
C PRO A 351 -10.22 0.73 9.37
N ALA A 352 -10.67 1.63 10.24
CA ALA A 352 -11.93 2.35 10.11
C ALA A 352 -11.93 3.37 8.97
N ARG A 353 -10.75 3.92 8.61
CA ARG A 353 -10.63 5.06 7.72
C ARG A 353 -10.11 4.67 6.33
N VAL A 354 -10.86 5.07 5.31
CA VAL A 354 -10.44 5.06 3.90
C VAL A 354 -10.70 6.44 3.30
N HIS A 355 -9.62 7.17 2.98
CA HIS A 355 -9.68 8.55 2.52
C HIS A 355 -10.55 9.46 3.43
N TRP A 356 -11.62 10.03 2.88
CA TRP A 356 -12.53 10.95 3.52
C TRP A 356 -13.73 10.28 4.21
N LEU A 357 -13.74 8.94 4.26
CA LEU A 357 -14.76 8.15 4.96
C LEU A 357 -14.14 7.43 6.15
N GLU A 358 -14.78 7.52 7.31
CA GLU A 358 -14.46 6.75 8.51
C GLU A 358 -15.68 5.95 8.96
N VAL A 359 -15.51 4.65 9.19
CA VAL A 359 -16.55 3.76 9.73
C VAL A 359 -16.42 3.73 11.24
N LEU A 360 -17.46 4.22 11.93
CA LEU A 360 -17.47 4.34 13.39
C LEU A 360 -18.21 3.19 14.07
N GLY A 361 -19.04 2.46 13.34
CA GLY A 361 -19.81 1.35 13.89
C GLY A 361 -20.27 0.36 12.84
N VAL A 362 -20.15 -0.92 13.18
CA VAL A 362 -20.67 -2.06 12.42
C VAL A 362 -21.80 -2.69 13.21
N ASP A 363 -22.92 -2.97 12.53
CA ASP A 363 -24.06 -3.70 13.08
C ASP A 363 -24.62 -4.59 11.96
N ALA A 364 -24.26 -5.87 11.97
CA ALA A 364 -24.64 -6.84 10.93
C ALA A 364 -26.16 -7.10 10.84
N GLY A 365 -26.95 -6.67 11.84
CA GLY A 365 -28.40 -6.71 11.80
C GLY A 365 -28.99 -5.73 10.79
N LEU A 366 -28.32 -4.60 10.56
CA LEU A 366 -28.79 -3.55 9.65
C LEU A 366 -28.74 -4.02 8.20
N LYS A 367 -29.92 -4.16 7.59
CA LYS A 367 -30.08 -4.48 6.17
C LYS A 367 -30.00 -3.22 5.32
N GLY A 368 -29.49 -3.35 4.11
CA GLY A 368 -29.40 -2.24 3.18
C GLY A 368 -29.01 -2.70 1.79
N ALA A 369 -28.11 -1.97 1.14
CA ALA A 369 -27.66 -2.28 -0.20
C ALA A 369 -26.96 -3.65 -0.28
N LYS A 370 -27.09 -4.33 -1.44
CA LYS A 370 -26.35 -5.56 -1.73
C LYS A 370 -24.94 -5.24 -2.22
N PHE A 371 -23.95 -5.92 -1.64
CA PHE A 371 -22.54 -5.83 -2.01
C PHE A 371 -22.02 -7.20 -2.42
N ALA A 372 -21.15 -7.23 -3.43
CA ALA A 372 -20.39 -8.43 -3.75
C ALA A 372 -19.35 -8.67 -2.66
N ASP A 373 -19.15 -9.94 -2.28
CA ASP A 373 -18.02 -10.38 -1.45
C ASP A 373 -17.13 -11.37 -2.22
N PRO A 374 -16.37 -10.90 -3.23
CA PRO A 374 -15.53 -11.79 -3.99
C PRO A 374 -14.41 -12.33 -3.08
N ASN A 375 -14.51 -13.62 -2.79
CA ASN A 375 -13.62 -14.33 -1.91
C ASN A 375 -13.25 -15.66 -2.58
N PRO A 376 -12.12 -15.70 -3.31
CA PRO A 376 -11.76 -16.87 -4.09
C PRO A 376 -11.70 -18.14 -3.24
N MET A 377 -12.24 -19.22 -3.80
CA MET A 377 -12.14 -20.54 -3.18
C MET A 377 -10.74 -21.10 -3.40
N MET A 378 -10.02 -21.31 -2.30
CA MET A 378 -8.67 -21.85 -2.30
C MET A 378 -8.69 -23.34 -2.00
N LYS A 379 -7.99 -24.10 -2.82
CA LYS A 379 -7.47 -25.41 -2.42
C LYS A 379 -6.05 -25.21 -1.90
N PRO A 380 -5.59 -25.92 -0.87
CA PRO A 380 -4.18 -25.87 -0.50
C PRO A 380 -3.34 -26.21 -1.74
N SER A 381 -2.24 -25.49 -1.94
CA SER A 381 -1.46 -25.60 -3.17
C SER A 381 -0.52 -26.81 -3.20
N ARG A 382 -0.31 -27.46 -2.04
CA ARG A 382 0.64 -28.55 -1.86
C ARG A 382 0.15 -29.55 -0.83
N VAL A 383 0.28 -30.83 -1.15
CA VAL A 383 0.09 -31.90 -0.18
C VAL A 383 1.17 -31.84 0.89
N ARG A 384 0.84 -32.26 2.12
CA ARG A 384 1.81 -32.45 3.20
C ARG A 384 1.76 -33.90 3.65
N LEU A 385 2.93 -34.54 3.71
CA LEU A 385 3.04 -35.89 4.24
C LEU A 385 2.81 -35.91 5.76
N GLY A 386 3.16 -34.82 6.47
CA GLY A 386 3.00 -34.70 7.93
C GLY A 386 4.20 -35.24 8.71
N VAL A 387 5.40 -34.89 8.25
CA VAL A 387 6.67 -35.29 8.86
C VAL A 387 7.56 -34.08 9.11
N GLN A 388 8.40 -34.15 10.15
CA GLN A 388 9.57 -33.28 10.28
C GLN A 388 10.83 -34.09 9.99
N LEU A 389 11.79 -33.43 9.36
CA LEU A 389 13.05 -34.04 8.96
C LEU A 389 14.13 -33.70 9.96
N ASP A 390 14.95 -34.70 10.29
CA ASP A 390 16.19 -34.50 11.02
C ASP A 390 17.23 -33.86 10.08
N ARG A 391 17.50 -32.57 10.31
CA ARG A 391 18.41 -31.79 9.47
C ARG A 391 19.89 -32.14 9.68
N ALA A 392 20.24 -32.80 10.78
CA ALA A 392 21.61 -33.21 11.08
C ALA A 392 21.95 -34.57 10.45
N PHE A 393 20.97 -35.27 9.88
CA PHE A 393 21.21 -36.56 9.25
C PHE A 393 21.97 -36.40 7.93
N ALA A 394 23.17 -36.97 7.87
CA ALA A 394 24.06 -36.91 6.70
C ALA A 394 24.01 -38.16 5.80
N GLY A 395 23.18 -39.16 6.13
CA GLY A 395 23.04 -40.38 5.34
C GLY A 395 22.13 -40.21 4.11
N PRO A 396 22.07 -41.22 3.23
CA PRO A 396 21.18 -41.20 2.06
C PRO A 396 19.71 -41.13 2.49
N GLY A 397 18.91 -40.32 1.80
CA GLY A 397 17.48 -40.18 2.11
C GLY A 397 17.13 -39.00 3.00
N CYS A 398 15.99 -39.10 3.68
CA CYS A 398 15.53 -38.10 4.64
C CYS A 398 15.06 -38.78 5.92
N ARG A 399 15.83 -38.67 7.01
CA ARG A 399 15.47 -39.21 8.32
C ARG A 399 14.36 -38.38 8.98
N LEU A 400 13.37 -39.05 9.56
CA LEU A 400 12.23 -38.43 10.22
C LEU A 400 12.55 -38.15 11.69
N SER A 401 12.52 -36.88 12.10
CA SER A 401 12.62 -36.48 13.51
C SER A 401 11.25 -36.53 14.21
N LEU A 402 10.16 -36.35 13.46
CA LEU A 402 8.78 -36.41 13.96
C LEU A 402 7.83 -36.88 12.86
N VAL A 403 6.80 -37.62 13.26
CA VAL A 403 5.61 -37.89 12.45
C VAL A 403 4.41 -37.28 13.18
N THR A 404 3.70 -36.37 12.53
CA THR A 404 2.55 -35.68 13.12
C THR A 404 1.34 -36.61 13.16
N ASP A 405 0.56 -36.59 14.24
CA ASP A 405 -0.71 -37.33 14.31
C ASP A 405 -1.74 -36.77 13.32
N ALA A 406 -2.76 -37.58 12.98
CA ALA A 406 -3.76 -37.27 11.97
C ALA A 406 -3.17 -36.83 10.61
N SER A 407 -2.07 -37.46 10.18
CA SER A 407 -1.38 -37.15 8.92
C SER A 407 -1.32 -38.33 7.95
N PRO A 408 -1.12 -38.08 6.63
CA PRO A 408 -0.88 -39.14 5.66
C PRO A 408 0.31 -40.04 6.02
N ALA A 409 1.36 -39.49 6.60
CA ALA A 409 2.52 -40.23 7.09
C ALA A 409 2.14 -41.23 8.18
N LYS A 410 1.41 -40.75 9.20
CA LYS A 410 0.98 -41.57 10.33
C LYS A 410 0.04 -42.68 9.85
N ALA A 411 -0.91 -42.35 8.98
CA ALA A 411 -1.84 -43.31 8.37
C ALA A 411 -1.11 -44.37 7.53
N ALA A 412 -0.05 -43.98 6.80
CA ALA A 412 0.81 -44.90 6.05
C ALA A 412 1.76 -45.73 6.93
N GLY A 413 1.76 -45.52 8.25
CA GLY A 413 2.57 -46.28 9.20
C GLY A 413 4.01 -45.80 9.37
N LEU A 414 4.35 -44.57 8.95
CA LEU A 414 5.65 -43.96 9.22
C LEU A 414 5.85 -43.70 10.72
N LYS A 415 7.10 -43.82 11.17
CA LYS A 415 7.52 -43.62 12.57
C LYS A 415 8.72 -42.68 12.65
N LYS A 416 8.90 -42.06 13.81
CA LYS A 416 10.14 -41.33 14.14
C LYS A 416 11.34 -42.28 13.96
N GLY A 417 12.41 -41.78 13.36
CA GLY A 417 13.62 -42.55 13.05
C GLY A 417 13.64 -43.21 11.68
N ASP A 418 12.49 -43.33 11.00
CA ASP A 418 12.42 -43.83 9.63
C ASP A 418 13.26 -42.95 8.67
N VAL A 419 13.88 -43.56 7.66
CA VAL A 419 14.60 -42.85 6.61
C VAL A 419 13.87 -43.04 5.28
N LEU A 420 13.34 -41.97 4.71
CA LEU A 420 12.67 -42.01 3.41
C LEU A 420 13.72 -42.15 2.30
N LEU A 421 13.67 -43.25 1.54
CA LEU A 421 14.61 -43.57 0.46
C LEU A 421 14.04 -43.35 -0.93
N ALA A 422 12.73 -43.55 -1.13
CA ALA A 422 12.05 -43.28 -2.39
C ALA A 422 10.58 -42.96 -2.18
N MET A 423 9.99 -42.20 -3.11
CA MET A 423 8.55 -41.94 -3.19
C MET A 423 8.06 -42.12 -4.62
N ASN A 424 6.98 -42.89 -4.81
CA ASN A 424 6.40 -43.19 -6.12
C ASN A 424 7.44 -43.70 -7.14
N GLY A 425 8.36 -44.56 -6.69
CA GLY A 425 9.45 -45.11 -7.50
C GLY A 425 10.64 -44.17 -7.73
N VAL A 426 10.56 -42.89 -7.33
CA VAL A 426 11.66 -41.93 -7.50
C VAL A 426 12.48 -41.83 -6.22
N GLU A 427 13.80 -41.93 -6.35
CA GLU A 427 14.73 -41.88 -5.23
C GLU A 427 14.73 -40.50 -4.53
N ILE A 428 14.73 -40.52 -3.20
CA ILE A 428 14.87 -39.34 -2.36
C ILE A 428 16.32 -39.27 -1.93
N LYS A 429 17.09 -38.35 -2.53
CA LYS A 429 18.51 -38.13 -2.16
C LYS A 429 18.71 -37.01 -1.15
N SER A 430 17.74 -36.10 -1.06
CA SER A 430 17.81 -34.93 -0.19
C SER A 430 16.43 -34.39 0.14
N MET A 431 16.39 -33.47 1.11
CA MET A 431 15.17 -32.72 1.43
C MET A 431 14.62 -31.95 0.23
N GLN A 432 15.49 -31.50 -0.68
CA GLN A 432 15.08 -30.77 -1.88
C GLN A 432 14.36 -31.68 -2.87
N THR A 433 14.87 -32.90 -3.07
CA THR A 433 14.22 -33.92 -3.91
C THR A 433 12.87 -34.33 -3.34
N LEU A 434 12.77 -34.58 -2.03
CA LEU A 434 11.50 -34.90 -1.38
C LEU A 434 10.46 -33.76 -1.56
N ARG A 435 10.88 -32.50 -1.39
CA ARG A 435 9.99 -31.34 -1.63
C ARG A 435 9.54 -31.25 -3.09
N ALA A 436 10.44 -31.51 -4.04
CA ALA A 436 10.11 -31.51 -5.46
C ALA A 436 9.09 -32.61 -5.80
N LEU A 437 9.25 -33.81 -5.24
CA LEU A 437 8.31 -34.93 -5.42
C LEU A 437 6.94 -34.61 -4.84
N LEU A 438 6.87 -34.15 -3.59
CA LEU A 438 5.60 -33.73 -2.98
C LEU A 438 4.92 -32.59 -3.74
N GLY A 439 5.70 -31.72 -4.40
CA GLY A 439 5.17 -30.66 -5.26
C GLY A 439 4.48 -31.14 -6.54
N ARG A 440 4.67 -32.41 -6.93
CA ARG A 440 4.06 -33.04 -8.12
C ARG A 440 2.83 -33.89 -7.80
N VAL A 441 2.50 -34.07 -6.52
CA VAL A 441 1.43 -34.96 -6.08
C VAL A 441 0.14 -34.18 -5.82
N ASN A 442 -0.99 -34.78 -6.19
CA ASN A 442 -2.32 -34.19 -6.06
C ASN A 442 -3.02 -34.62 -4.76
N PHE A 443 -3.94 -33.81 -4.25
CA PHE A 443 -4.86 -34.23 -3.19
C PHE A 443 -5.75 -35.38 -3.67
N GLY A 444 -6.12 -36.30 -2.77
CA GLY A 444 -6.88 -37.51 -3.11
C GLY A 444 -6.08 -38.58 -3.84
N SER A 445 -4.78 -38.37 -4.11
CA SER A 445 -3.95 -39.37 -4.78
C SER A 445 -3.23 -40.28 -3.79
N THR A 446 -3.01 -41.52 -4.20
CA THR A 446 -2.19 -42.47 -3.44
C THR A 446 -0.71 -42.22 -3.66
N PHE A 447 0.11 -42.59 -2.67
CA PHE A 447 1.55 -42.60 -2.79
C PHE A 447 2.14 -43.90 -2.25
N THR A 448 3.34 -44.24 -2.74
CA THR A 448 4.17 -45.32 -2.20
C THR A 448 5.49 -44.76 -1.70
N LEU A 449 6.01 -45.33 -0.61
CA LEU A 449 7.29 -44.97 -0.02
C LEU A 449 8.15 -46.23 0.15
N ARG A 450 9.44 -46.09 -0.12
CA ARG A 450 10.46 -47.02 0.34
C ARG A 450 11.20 -46.40 1.50
N VAL A 451 11.24 -47.10 2.63
CA VAL A 451 11.65 -46.54 3.92
C VAL A 451 12.62 -47.48 4.61
N ALA A 452 13.74 -46.98 5.12
CA ALA A 452 14.58 -47.75 6.03
C ALA A 452 14.10 -47.55 7.48
N ARG A 453 13.87 -48.64 8.21
CA ARG A 453 13.55 -48.65 9.63
C ARG A 453 14.53 -49.58 10.34
N GLY A 454 15.57 -48.99 10.92
CA GLY A 454 16.76 -49.76 11.30
C GLY A 454 17.40 -50.39 10.06
N GLU A 455 17.67 -51.69 10.10
CA GLU A 455 18.25 -52.45 8.98
C GLU A 455 17.20 -52.93 7.95
N LYS A 456 15.91 -52.80 8.25
CA LYS A 456 14.83 -53.29 7.38
C LYS A 456 14.42 -52.22 6.38
N ILE A 457 14.21 -52.64 5.13
CA ILE A 457 13.56 -51.82 4.10
C ILE A 457 12.08 -52.19 4.03
N LEU A 458 11.22 -51.19 4.19
CA LEU A 458 9.77 -51.32 4.14
C LEU A 458 9.22 -50.59 2.91
N ALA A 459 8.22 -51.19 2.27
CA ALA A 459 7.37 -50.53 1.30
C ALA A 459 6.06 -50.12 2.00
N LEU A 460 5.80 -48.82 2.06
CA LEU A 460 4.58 -48.27 2.66
C LEU A 460 3.73 -47.65 1.57
N LYS A 461 2.40 -47.73 1.71
CA LYS A 461 1.44 -47.07 0.84
C LYS A 461 0.53 -46.19 1.69
N GLY A 462 0.13 -45.06 1.14
CA GLY A 462 -0.85 -44.17 1.76
C GLY A 462 -1.62 -43.37 0.73
N GLU A 463 -2.47 -42.49 1.23
CA GLU A 463 -3.28 -41.58 0.42
C GLU A 463 -3.19 -40.16 1.00
N PHE A 464 -3.09 -39.17 0.13
CA PHE A 464 -3.28 -37.79 0.53
C PHE A 464 -4.77 -37.47 0.59
N PRO A 465 -5.28 -36.86 1.67
CA PRO A 465 -6.70 -36.58 1.79
C PRO A 465 -7.18 -35.70 0.64
N ALA A 466 -8.38 -35.97 0.12
CA ALA A 466 -9.06 -35.00 -0.73
C ALA A 466 -9.32 -33.72 0.08
N VAL A 467 -9.09 -32.55 -0.53
CA VAL A 467 -9.35 -31.27 0.14
C VAL A 467 -10.38 -30.47 -0.65
N ALA A 468 -11.51 -30.20 0.01
CA ALA A 468 -12.50 -29.26 -0.48
C ALA A 468 -11.90 -27.85 -0.53
N ALA A 469 -12.25 -27.08 -1.56
CA ALA A 469 -11.88 -25.69 -1.60
C ALA A 469 -12.55 -24.94 -0.43
N LYS A 470 -11.82 -24.04 0.21
CA LYS A 470 -12.34 -23.17 1.28
C LYS A 470 -12.18 -21.71 0.87
N PRO A 471 -13.03 -20.79 1.36
CA PRO A 471 -12.83 -19.38 1.12
C PRO A 471 -11.44 -18.93 1.57
N ALA A 472 -10.78 -18.08 0.78
CA ALA A 472 -9.46 -17.56 1.10
C ALA A 472 -9.42 -16.86 2.47
N PHE A 473 -10.46 -16.07 2.73
CA PHE A 473 -10.63 -15.27 3.93
C PHE A 473 -11.90 -15.71 4.67
N PRO A 474 -11.80 -16.35 5.84
CA PRO A 474 -13.00 -16.72 6.59
C PRO A 474 -13.78 -15.49 7.07
N ARG A 475 -15.11 -15.63 7.20
CA ARG A 475 -16.05 -14.58 7.64
C ARG A 475 -16.58 -14.92 9.03
N ASN A 476 -15.69 -14.84 10.02
CA ASN A 476 -15.97 -15.29 11.39
C ASN A 476 -16.48 -14.17 12.31
N LYS A 477 -16.43 -12.91 11.87
CA LYS A 477 -16.87 -11.74 12.63
C LYS A 477 -17.99 -11.00 11.89
N PRO A 478 -18.92 -10.35 12.62
CA PRO A 478 -19.85 -9.39 12.02
C PRO A 478 -19.09 -8.34 11.20
N PHE A 479 -19.58 -8.05 10.00
CA PHE A 479 -18.97 -7.09 9.09
C PHE A 479 -20.06 -6.28 8.38
N GLY A 480 -19.66 -5.09 7.93
CA GLY A 480 -20.50 -4.21 7.12
C GLY A 480 -19.79 -3.78 5.84
N SER A 481 -20.55 -3.22 4.92
CA SER A 481 -20.09 -2.69 3.64
C SER A 481 -20.67 -1.30 3.41
N ILE A 482 -19.86 -0.40 2.85
CA ILE A 482 -20.30 0.92 2.45
C ILE A 482 -19.60 1.38 1.17
N GLU A 483 -20.38 1.93 0.25
CA GLU A 483 -19.91 2.68 -0.90
C GLU A 483 -20.33 4.14 -0.71
N ALA A 484 -19.36 5.05 -0.76
CA ALA A 484 -19.60 6.49 -0.74
C ALA A 484 -19.25 7.08 -2.11
N LYS A 485 -20.17 7.83 -2.71
CA LYS A 485 -19.96 8.55 -3.98
C LYS A 485 -20.17 10.03 -3.76
N ARG A 486 -19.21 10.86 -4.18
CA ARG A 486 -19.25 12.32 -4.12
C ARG A 486 -19.35 12.89 -5.52
N GLN A 487 -20.25 13.86 -5.70
CA GLN A 487 -20.32 14.74 -6.86
C GLN A 487 -20.54 16.17 -6.38
N GLY A 488 -19.45 16.96 -6.29
CA GLY A 488 -19.48 18.27 -5.65
C GLY A 488 -19.98 18.19 -4.20
N ASN A 489 -20.98 18.98 -3.84
CA ASN A 489 -21.65 18.99 -2.53
C ASN A 489 -22.77 17.94 -2.40
N ARG A 490 -22.75 16.87 -3.20
CA ARG A 490 -23.67 15.74 -3.04
C ARG A 490 -22.88 14.50 -2.67
N VAL A 491 -23.30 13.81 -1.61
CA VAL A 491 -22.73 12.53 -1.20
C VAL A 491 -23.83 11.47 -1.11
N ALA A 492 -23.70 10.41 -1.90
CA ALA A 492 -24.57 9.25 -1.86
C ALA A 492 -23.84 8.10 -1.15
N LEU A 493 -24.45 7.60 -0.08
CA LEU A 493 -23.99 6.44 0.67
C LEU A 493 -24.90 5.25 0.34
N ARG A 494 -24.30 4.15 -0.09
CA ARG A 494 -24.94 2.83 -0.10
C ARG A 494 -24.29 2.05 1.02
N SER A 495 -25.06 1.47 1.94
CA SER A 495 -24.53 0.76 3.10
C SER A 495 -25.35 -0.47 3.44
N SER A 496 -24.70 -1.44 4.08
CA SER A 496 -25.32 -2.59 4.74
C SER A 496 -24.44 -3.02 5.90
N GLY A 497 -25.02 -3.33 7.05
CA GLY A 497 -24.24 -3.73 8.21
C GLY A 497 -23.45 -2.61 8.90
N ILE A 498 -23.75 -1.34 8.62
CA ILE A 498 -23.03 -0.16 9.12
C ILE A 498 -24.00 0.68 9.95
N SER A 499 -23.66 0.95 11.21
CA SER A 499 -24.49 1.74 12.12
C SER A 499 -24.09 3.20 12.18
N ARG A 500 -22.79 3.53 12.03
CA ARG A 500 -22.32 4.92 12.12
C ARG A 500 -21.09 5.16 11.24
N VAL A 501 -21.02 6.34 10.64
CA VAL A 501 -19.88 6.80 9.84
C VAL A 501 -19.55 8.27 10.12
N ALA A 502 -18.34 8.69 9.77
CA ALA A 502 -17.98 10.09 9.65
C ALA A 502 -17.50 10.41 8.23
N LEU A 503 -17.92 11.56 7.71
CA LEU A 503 -17.41 12.17 6.49
C LEU A 503 -16.42 13.27 6.88
N LEU A 504 -15.20 13.20 6.35
CA LEU A 504 -14.17 14.21 6.51
C LEU A 504 -14.22 15.14 5.29
N LEU A 505 -14.54 16.42 5.50
CA LEU A 505 -14.87 17.33 4.41
C LEU A 505 -13.70 18.26 4.12
N SER A 506 -13.10 18.12 2.93
CA SER A 506 -12.01 18.97 2.48
C SER A 506 -12.53 20.17 1.66
N PRO A 507 -12.06 21.40 1.95
CA PRO A 507 -12.33 22.57 1.09
C PRO A 507 -11.85 22.43 -0.35
N GLU A 508 -10.97 21.47 -0.66
CA GLU A 508 -10.47 21.21 -2.03
C GLU A 508 -11.58 20.63 -2.93
N VAL A 509 -12.55 19.91 -2.36
CA VAL A 509 -13.57 19.17 -3.13
C VAL A 509 -15.02 19.42 -2.68
N PHE A 510 -15.22 20.16 -1.59
CA PHE A 510 -16.52 20.62 -1.10
C PHE A 510 -16.55 22.14 -1.04
N ASP A 511 -17.62 22.73 -1.57
CA ASP A 511 -17.91 24.15 -1.49
C ASP A 511 -18.59 24.46 -0.14
N PHE A 512 -17.86 25.07 0.78
CA PHE A 512 -18.39 25.37 2.12
C PHE A 512 -19.44 26.50 2.14
N GLU A 513 -19.65 27.20 1.02
CA GLU A 513 -20.72 28.20 0.90
C GLU A 513 -22.05 27.58 0.47
N LYS A 514 -22.04 26.30 0.06
CA LYS A 514 -23.25 25.54 -0.32
C LYS A 514 -23.57 24.46 0.70
N PRO A 515 -24.85 24.13 0.91
CA PRO A 515 -25.22 23.00 1.74
C PRO A 515 -24.74 21.67 1.13
N LEU A 516 -24.44 20.70 1.98
CA LEU A 516 -24.18 19.32 1.61
C LEU A 516 -25.51 18.57 1.51
N LYS A 517 -25.77 17.95 0.36
CA LYS A 517 -26.91 17.05 0.14
C LYS A 517 -26.46 15.61 0.33
N LEU A 518 -27.21 14.86 1.13
CA LEU A 518 -26.87 13.49 1.49
C LEU A 518 -28.01 12.55 1.12
N THR A 519 -27.65 11.38 0.59
CA THR A 519 -28.60 10.29 0.35
C THR A 519 -28.03 9.00 0.94
N VAL A 520 -28.81 8.26 1.72
CA VAL A 520 -28.41 6.95 2.27
C VAL A 520 -29.37 5.88 1.75
N ASN A 521 -28.84 4.87 1.06
CA ASN A 521 -29.62 3.78 0.47
C ASN A 521 -30.82 4.26 -0.36
N GLY A 522 -30.65 5.37 -1.08
CA GLY A 522 -31.68 5.98 -1.93
C GLY A 522 -32.65 6.91 -1.20
N ARG A 523 -32.51 7.10 0.11
CA ARG A 523 -33.31 8.06 0.90
C ARG A 523 -32.54 9.35 1.11
N ASP A 524 -33.14 10.47 0.75
CA ASP A 524 -32.53 11.78 0.99
C ASP A 524 -32.57 12.12 2.48
N LEU A 525 -31.47 12.68 2.97
CA LEU A 525 -31.36 13.28 4.29
C LEU A 525 -31.47 14.80 4.18
N ARG A 526 -31.72 15.44 5.32
CA ARG A 526 -31.74 16.90 5.41
C ARG A 526 -30.43 17.50 4.92
N GLU A 527 -30.52 18.60 4.17
CA GLU A 527 -29.36 19.38 3.78
C GLU A 527 -28.59 19.90 4.99
N VAL A 528 -27.27 19.75 4.96
CA VAL A 528 -26.39 20.13 6.07
C VAL A 528 -25.58 21.35 5.66
N LYS A 529 -25.73 22.45 6.41
CA LYS A 529 -24.86 23.63 6.24
C LYS A 529 -23.46 23.27 6.73
N LEU A 530 -22.46 23.49 5.89
CA LEU A 530 -21.07 23.21 6.24
C LEU A 530 -20.49 24.35 7.09
N GLN A 531 -19.71 23.99 8.10
CA GLN A 531 -18.98 24.93 8.94
C GLN A 531 -17.51 24.51 9.01
N ARG A 532 -16.62 25.48 8.80
CA ARG A 532 -15.18 25.26 8.88
C ARG A 532 -14.77 25.23 10.36
N ASP A 533 -13.96 24.24 10.73
CA ASP A 533 -13.39 24.06 12.06
C ASP A 533 -11.84 24.12 11.97
N PRO A 534 -11.24 25.27 12.34
CA PRO A 534 -9.79 25.43 12.34
C PRO A 534 -9.05 24.47 13.27
N ARG A 535 -9.65 24.05 14.40
CA ARG A 535 -9.04 23.11 15.32
C ARG A 535 -8.99 21.73 14.70
N PHE A 536 -10.12 21.26 14.17
CA PHE A 536 -10.18 19.98 13.47
C PHE A 536 -9.22 19.93 12.28
N LEU A 537 -9.07 21.03 11.54
CA LEU A 537 -8.09 21.15 10.45
C LEU A 537 -6.67 20.88 10.93
N LEU A 538 -6.26 21.48 12.05
CA LEU A 538 -4.92 21.28 12.63
C LEU A 538 -4.72 19.85 13.13
N GLU A 539 -5.71 19.30 13.83
CA GLU A 539 -5.66 17.93 14.36
C GLU A 539 -5.58 16.89 13.23
N GLN A 540 -6.35 17.06 12.14
CA GLN A 540 -6.26 16.16 10.99
C GLN A 540 -4.93 16.33 10.23
N ALA A 541 -4.44 17.56 10.05
CA ALA A 541 -3.15 17.80 9.42
C ALA A 541 -2.02 17.11 10.20
N HIS A 542 -2.06 17.19 11.53
CA HIS A 542 -1.13 16.52 12.42
C HIS A 542 -1.24 14.99 12.33
N ARG A 543 -2.46 14.44 12.36
CA ARG A 543 -2.69 12.99 12.26
C ARG A 543 -2.23 12.39 10.94
N ASP A 544 -2.49 13.07 9.83
CA ASP A 544 -2.21 12.53 8.49
C ASP A 544 -0.79 12.83 7.99
N GLN A 545 -0.16 13.87 8.56
CA GLN A 545 1.11 14.43 8.10
C GLN A 545 1.09 14.73 6.59
N ASP A 546 -0.09 15.01 6.03
CA ASP A 546 -0.37 15.05 4.60
C ASP A 546 -1.01 16.37 4.19
N PRO A 547 -0.22 17.31 3.62
CA PRO A 547 -0.76 18.58 3.18
C PRO A 547 -1.76 18.42 2.04
N SER A 548 -1.85 17.26 1.37
CA SER A 548 -2.86 16.99 0.32
C SER A 548 -4.15 16.36 0.80
N MET A 549 -4.28 16.07 2.10
CA MET A 549 -5.51 15.57 2.71
C MET A 549 -5.92 16.44 3.90
N LEU A 550 -6.17 17.71 3.64
CA LEU A 550 -6.62 18.66 4.67
C LEU A 550 -8.14 18.65 4.75
N TYR A 551 -8.69 18.40 5.95
CA TYR A 551 -10.12 18.37 6.21
C TYR A 551 -10.51 19.49 7.17
N ALA A 552 -11.52 20.26 6.79
CA ALA A 552 -11.96 21.43 7.54
C ALA A 552 -13.24 21.18 8.33
N ALA A 553 -13.87 20.03 8.17
CA ALA A 553 -15.03 19.65 8.96
C ALA A 553 -15.18 18.14 9.04
N ARG A 554 -15.91 17.70 10.06
CA ARG A 554 -16.32 16.32 10.29
C ARG A 554 -17.83 16.28 10.40
N LEU A 555 -18.46 15.39 9.65
CA LEU A 555 -19.89 15.13 9.75
C LEU A 555 -20.13 13.68 10.12
N GLU A 556 -20.63 13.44 11.33
CA GLU A 556 -21.03 12.11 11.77
C GLU A 556 -22.48 11.81 11.41
N LEU A 557 -22.74 10.59 10.94
CA LEU A 557 -24.05 10.13 10.49
C LEU A 557 -24.40 8.83 11.21
N ASP A 558 -25.57 8.78 11.82
CA ASP A 558 -26.19 7.56 12.30
C ASP A 558 -27.00 6.91 11.17
N LEU A 559 -26.65 5.68 10.81
CA LEU A 559 -27.26 4.95 9.70
C LEU A 559 -28.31 3.93 10.16
N ARG A 560 -28.63 3.90 11.47
CA ARG A 560 -29.73 3.06 12.00
C ARG A 560 -31.12 3.57 11.57
N GLY A 561 -31.19 4.79 11.05
CA GLY A 561 -32.41 5.55 10.83
C GLY A 561 -32.83 6.25 12.11
N ASP A 562 -33.44 7.44 11.98
CA ASP A 562 -34.25 7.98 13.07
C ASP A 562 -35.40 6.99 13.31
N LYS A 563 -35.53 6.52 14.55
CA LYS A 563 -36.77 5.85 14.97
C LYS A 563 -37.88 6.87 15.10
#